data_AF-A0A946LIA7-F1
#
_entry.id   AF-A0A946LIA7-F1
#
_cell.length_a   1.000
_cell.length_b   1.000
_cell.length_c   1.000
_cell.angle_alpha   90.00
_cell.angle_beta   90.00
_cell.angle_gamma   90.00
#
_symmetry.space_group_name_H-M   'P 1'
#
loop_
_entity.id
_entity.type
_entity.pdbx_description
1 polymer ?
#
loop_
_entity_poly.entity_id
_entity_poly.type
_entity_poly.pdbx_seq_one_letter_code
_entity_poly.pdbx_strand_id
1 'polypeptide(L)'
;MKLIFTYTIIAGIIAGVTGPIPGSSILLTLLELVMIIHLAKHFDYHLGLKDIFGIGSLIWAISTALKDLAVELFWTIWWLDFGLSQIFVASVFVFVLGIILRYYFNTFKKKA
;
A
#
# COMPACT_ATOMS: atom_id res chain seq x y z
N MET A 1 1.24 12.87 -5.93
CA MET A 1 2.51 12.65 -5.19
C MET A 1 2.38 13.02 -3.73
N LYS A 2 2.02 14.27 -3.37
CA LYS A 2 1.80 14.66 -1.95
C LYS A 2 0.88 13.69 -1.19
N LEU A 3 -0.28 13.36 -1.75
CA LEU A 3 -1.24 12.39 -1.16
C LEU A 3 -0.61 11.03 -0.85
N ILE A 4 0.07 10.42 -1.83
CA ILE A 4 0.72 9.11 -1.66
C ILE A 4 1.74 9.17 -0.52
N PHE A 5 2.56 10.23 -0.48
CA PHE A 5 3.57 10.41 0.55
C PHE A 5 2.96 10.52 1.96
N THR A 6 1.82 11.22 2.10
CA THR A 6 1.08 11.30 3.37
C THR A 6 0.62 9.92 3.83
N TYR A 7 0.00 9.13 2.94
CA TYR A 7 -0.43 7.77 3.27
C TYR A 7 0.75 6.85 3.58
N THR A 8 1.87 6.98 2.87
CA THR A 8 3.10 6.23 3.14
C THR A 8 3.64 6.50 4.54
N ILE A 9 3.70 7.77 4.98
CA ILE A 9 4.15 8.11 6.33
C ILE A 9 3.20 7.53 7.38
N ILE A 10 1.89 7.67 7.17
CA ILE A 10 0.88 7.14 8.10
C ILE A 10 0.99 5.60 8.19
N ALA A 11 1.21 4.91 7.08
CA ALA A 11 1.40 3.47 7.05
C ALA A 11 2.63 3.02 7.84
N GLY A 12 3.75 3.74 7.67
CA GLY A 12 4.96 3.50 8.44
C GLY A 12 4.74 3.69 9.95
N ILE A 13 4.04 4.75 10.35
CA ILE A 13 3.70 5.01 11.77
C ILE A 13 2.80 3.90 12.32
N ILE A 14 1.74 3.53 11.59
CA ILE A 14 0.82 2.47 12.02
C ILE A 14 1.58 1.16 12.19
N ALA A 15 2.41 0.78 11.22
CA ALA A 15 3.20 -0.45 11.29
C ALA A 15 4.17 -0.44 12.47
N GLY A 16 4.84 0.69 12.73
CA GLY A 16 5.76 0.84 13.86
C GLY A 16 5.09 0.75 15.23
N VAL A 17 3.83 1.19 15.34
CA VAL A 17 3.08 1.16 16.62
C VAL A 17 2.34 -0.16 16.81
N THR A 18 1.80 -0.73 15.73
CA THR A 18 0.93 -1.90 15.84
C THR A 18 1.66 -3.21 15.63
N GLY A 19 2.76 -3.23 14.87
CA GLY A 19 3.54 -4.43 14.55
C GLY A 19 3.06 -5.36 13.40
N PRO A 20 1.87 -5.21 12.78
CA PRO A 20 1.46 -6.04 11.66
C PRO A 20 1.93 -5.47 10.32
N ILE A 21 2.01 -6.38 9.36
CA ILE A 21 2.47 -6.16 7.99
C ILE A 21 1.24 -5.79 7.12
N PRO A 22 1.40 -5.02 6.03
CA PRO A 22 0.35 -4.80 5.03
C PRO A 22 -0.35 -6.11 4.60
N GLY A 23 -1.66 -6.04 4.35
CA GLY A 23 -2.45 -7.19 3.94
C GLY A 23 -2.79 -8.21 5.06
N SER A 24 -2.17 -8.14 6.24
CA SER A 24 -2.59 -8.89 7.44
C SER A 24 -3.21 -8.00 8.52
N SER A 25 -2.96 -6.69 8.48
CA SER A 25 -3.55 -5.70 9.38
C SER A 25 -4.82 -5.09 8.81
N ILE A 26 -5.93 -5.22 9.54
CA ILE A 26 -7.20 -4.52 9.23
C ILE A 26 -6.97 -3.01 9.14
N LEU A 27 -6.10 -2.46 9.98
CA LEU A 27 -5.82 -1.02 10.05
C LEU A 27 -5.06 -0.52 8.83
N LEU A 28 -4.02 -1.24 8.38
CA LEU A 28 -3.34 -0.89 7.12
C LEU A 28 -4.24 -1.12 5.91
N THR A 29 -5.00 -2.21 5.87
CA THR A 29 -5.92 -2.47 4.75
C THR A 29 -7.00 -1.40 4.64
N LEU A 30 -7.52 -0.89 5.77
CA LEU A 30 -8.41 0.27 5.78
C LEU A 30 -7.74 1.54 5.24
N LEU A 31 -6.50 1.80 5.65
CA LEU A 31 -5.72 2.95 5.15
C LEU A 31 -5.51 2.87 3.63
N GLU A 32 -5.21 1.69 3.12
CA GLU A 32 -5.03 1.42 1.70
C GLU A 32 -6.32 1.67 0.91
N LEU A 33 -7.46 1.17 1.40
CA LEU A 33 -8.77 1.43 0.82
C LEU A 33 -9.11 2.93 0.80
N VAL A 34 -8.86 3.63 1.90
CA VAL A 34 -9.05 5.08 1.98
C VAL A 34 -8.16 5.79 0.97
N MET A 35 -6.88 5.39 0.84
CA MET A 35 -5.98 5.95 -0.16
C MET A 35 -6.50 5.72 -1.58
N ILE A 36 -6.99 4.52 -1.90
CA ILE A 36 -7.57 4.19 -3.23
C ILE A 36 -8.76 5.09 -3.53
N ILE A 37 -9.71 5.19 -2.61
CA ILE A 37 -10.92 6.01 -2.78
C ILE A 37 -10.53 7.48 -2.93
N HIS A 38 -9.59 7.96 -2.12
CA HIS A 38 -9.15 9.36 -2.17
C HIS A 38 -8.38 9.67 -3.46
N LEU A 39 -7.52 8.77 -3.95
CA LEU A 39 -6.88 8.92 -5.25
C LEU A 39 -7.91 8.92 -6.38
N ALA A 40 -8.85 7.98 -6.37
CA ALA A 40 -9.88 7.90 -7.41
C ALA A 40 -10.68 9.21 -7.50
N LYS A 41 -11.10 9.77 -6.36
CA LYS A 41 -11.74 11.09 -6.28
C LYS A 41 -10.83 12.21 -6.79
N HIS A 42 -9.56 12.20 -6.41
CA HIS A 42 -8.59 13.22 -6.84
C HIS A 42 -8.33 13.21 -8.36
N PHE A 43 -8.53 12.07 -9.02
CA PHE A 43 -8.36 11.91 -10.46
C PHE A 43 -9.69 11.97 -11.25
N ASP A 44 -10.83 12.24 -10.61
CA ASP A 44 -12.19 12.17 -11.18
C ASP A 44 -12.57 10.80 -11.75
N TYR A 45 -11.95 9.74 -11.24
CA TYR A 45 -12.15 8.38 -11.73
C TYR A 45 -13.32 7.70 -11.00
N HIS A 46 -14.28 7.17 -11.76
CA HIS A 46 -15.39 6.40 -11.22
C HIS A 46 -14.96 4.94 -11.03
N LEU A 47 -14.84 4.49 -9.77
CA LEU A 47 -14.46 3.12 -9.44
C LEU A 47 -15.58 2.15 -9.84
N GLY A 48 -15.37 1.37 -10.90
CA GLY A 48 -16.24 0.26 -11.25
C GLY A 48 -15.99 -0.98 -10.40
N LEU A 49 -16.97 -1.88 -10.28
CA LEU A 49 -16.81 -3.17 -9.60
C LEU A 49 -15.62 -3.98 -10.13
N LYS A 50 -15.40 -3.99 -11.45
CA LYS A 50 -14.25 -4.65 -12.07
C LYS A 50 -12.91 -4.06 -11.63
N ASP A 51 -12.86 -2.74 -11.44
CA ASP A 51 -11.65 -2.04 -11.01
C ASP A 51 -11.38 -2.33 -9.53
N ILE A 52 -12.42 -2.47 -8.70
CA ILE A 52 -12.29 -2.88 -7.30
C ILE A 52 -11.68 -4.28 -7.21
N PHE A 53 -12.14 -5.23 -8.03
CA PHE A 53 -11.54 -6.57 -8.06
C PHE A 53 -10.10 -6.56 -8.59
N GLY A 54 -9.82 -5.76 -9.63
CA GLY A 54 -8.46 -5.62 -10.18
C GLY A 54 -7.48 -4.94 -9.21
N ILE A 55 -7.95 -3.93 -8.48
CA ILE A 55 -7.18 -3.27 -7.42
C ILE A 55 -6.99 -4.23 -6.24
N GLY A 56 -8.03 -5.00 -5.88
CA GLY A 56 -7.94 -6.01 -4.80
C GLY A 56 -6.92 -7.11 -5.08
N SER A 57 -6.85 -7.62 -6.31
CA SER A 57 -5.83 -8.60 -6.71
C SER A 57 -4.42 -7.99 -6.72
N LEU A 58 -4.29 -6.72 -7.13
CA LEU A 58 -3.04 -5.96 -7.05
C LEU A 58 -2.57 -5.77 -5.60
N ILE A 59 -3.47 -5.34 -4.70
CA ILE A 59 -3.18 -5.21 -3.26
C ILE A 59 -2.68 -6.55 -2.73
N TRP A 60 -3.38 -7.65 -3.04
CA TRP A 60 -3.02 -8.98 -2.56
C TRP A 60 -1.66 -9.46 -3.11
N ALA A 61 -1.42 -9.32 -4.41
CA ALA A 61 -0.17 -9.74 -5.04
C ALA A 61 1.04 -8.96 -4.49
N ILE A 62 0.89 -7.65 -4.35
CA ILE A 62 1.93 -6.77 -3.79
C ILE A 62 2.12 -7.10 -2.30
N SER A 63 1.05 -7.38 -1.55
CA SER A 63 1.11 -7.67 -0.12
C SER A 63 1.88 -8.97 0.13
N THR A 64 1.64 -9.97 -0.71
CA THR A 64 2.31 -11.28 -0.62
C THR A 64 3.81 -11.13 -0.90
N ALA A 65 4.18 -10.46 -2.01
CA ALA A 65 5.58 -10.23 -2.34
C ALA A 65 6.33 -9.43 -1.26
N LEU A 66 5.68 -8.41 -0.68
CA LEU A 66 6.28 -7.59 0.38
C LEU A 66 6.31 -8.30 1.73
N LYS A 67 5.38 -9.20 2.02
CA LYS A 67 5.44 -10.07 3.18
C LYS A 67 6.63 -11.03 3.08
N ASP A 68 6.86 -11.62 1.92
CA ASP A 68 8.01 -12.50 1.69
C ASP A 68 9.32 -11.71 1.82
N LEU A 69 9.38 -10.51 1.25
CA LEU A 69 10.51 -9.59 1.41
C LEU A 69 10.71 -9.18 2.88
N ALA A 70 9.63 -8.94 3.63
CA ALA A 70 9.71 -8.64 5.06
C ALA A 70 10.32 -9.78 5.85
N VAL A 71 9.89 -11.00 5.57
CA VAL A 71 10.42 -12.23 6.17
C VAL A 71 11.91 -12.36 5.79
N GLU A 72 12.27 -12.22 4.52
CA GLU A 72 13.66 -12.31 4.07
C GLU A 72 14.56 -11.25 4.73
N LEU A 73 14.07 -10.01 4.84
CA LEU A 73 14.78 -8.93 5.53
C LEU A 73 14.96 -9.25 7.01
N PHE A 74 13.95 -9.85 7.65
CA PHE A 74 13.97 -10.27 9.04
C PHE A 74 15.04 -11.34 9.29
N TRP A 75 15.13 -12.33 8.41
CA TRP A 75 16.14 -13.40 8.48
C TRP A 75 17.55 -12.91 8.15
N THR A 76 17.68 -11.97 7.22
CA THR A 76 18.97 -11.45 6.76
C THR A 76 19.57 -10.47 7.77
N ILE A 77 18.73 -9.70 8.46
CA ILE A 77 19.15 -8.61 9.31
C ILE A 77 18.62 -8.83 10.73
N TRP A 78 19.11 -9.89 11.37
CA TRP A 78 18.67 -10.33 12.69
C TRP A 78 18.85 -9.28 13.80
N TRP A 79 19.77 -8.32 13.63
CA TRP A 79 19.94 -7.18 14.56
C TRP A 79 18.94 -6.02 14.34
N LEU A 80 18.15 -6.05 13.26
CA LEU A 80 17.21 -4.97 12.89
C LEU A 80 15.80 -5.24 13.44
N ASP A 81 15.72 -6.12 14.44
CA ASP A 81 14.49 -6.66 15.01
C ASP A 81 13.84 -5.72 16.04
N PHE A 82 13.70 -4.44 15.66
CA PHE A 82 13.03 -3.38 16.43
C PHE A 82 11.82 -2.80 15.69
N GLY A 83 11.13 -3.61 14.88
CA GLY A 83 9.97 -3.15 14.10
C GLY A 83 10.29 -2.25 12.90
N LEU A 84 11.57 -1.89 12.68
CA LEU A 84 12.02 -1.09 11.53
C LEU A 84 11.77 -1.79 10.20
N SER A 85 11.93 -3.12 10.14
CA SER A 85 11.63 -3.92 8.95
C SER A 85 10.15 -3.80 8.56
N GLN A 86 9.25 -3.84 9.54
CA GLN A 86 7.80 -3.71 9.32
C GLN A 86 7.42 -2.29 8.88
N ILE A 87 8.01 -1.27 9.50
CA ILE A 87 7.83 0.14 9.10
C ILE A 87 8.27 0.33 7.65
N PHE A 88 9.43 -0.20 7.29
CA PHE A 88 9.98 -0.09 5.94
C PHE A 88 9.08 -0.77 4.92
N VAL A 89 8.72 -2.03 5.17
CA VAL A 89 7.84 -2.82 4.29
C VAL A 89 6.49 -2.14 4.11
N ALA A 90 5.88 -1.65 5.20
CA ALA A 90 4.60 -0.94 5.14
C ALA A 90 4.68 0.37 4.35
N SER A 91 5.75 1.13 4.55
CA SER A 91 5.96 2.38 3.83
C SER A 91 6.15 2.13 2.34
N VAL A 92 7.01 1.17 1.98
CA VAL A 92 7.26 0.76 0.60
C VAL A 92 5.98 0.23 -0.05
N PHE A 93 5.21 -0.59 0.67
CA PHE A 93 3.93 -1.11 0.20
C PHE A 93 2.98 0.01 -0.23
N VAL A 94 2.64 0.91 0.70
CA VAL A 94 1.67 1.97 0.44
C VAL A 94 2.19 2.95 -0.62
N PHE A 95 3.49 3.17 -0.66
CA PHE A 95 4.12 4.00 -1.69
C PHE A 95 3.99 3.38 -3.09
N VAL A 96 4.35 2.11 -3.24
CA VAL A 96 4.26 1.37 -4.51
C VAL A 96 2.81 1.25 -4.96
N LEU A 97 1.90 0.90 -4.05
CA LEU A 97 0.46 0.85 -4.33
C LEU A 97 -0.05 2.20 -4.83
N GLY A 98 0.29 3.28 -4.14
CA GLY A 98 -0.10 4.63 -4.52
C GLY A 98 0.44 5.05 -5.90
N ILE A 99 1.67 4.66 -6.23
CA ILE A 99 2.25 4.89 -7.57
C ILE A 99 1.47 4.13 -8.64
N ILE A 100 1.23 2.83 -8.42
CA ILE A 100 0.52 1.98 -9.40
C ILE A 100 -0.89 2.50 -9.63
N LEU A 101 -1.63 2.84 -8.56
CA LEU A 101 -2.96 3.42 -8.65
C LEU A 101 -2.95 4.76 -9.39
N ARG A 102 -1.95 5.62 -9.13
CA ARG A 102 -1.79 6.87 -9.87
C ARG A 102 -1.61 6.61 -11.36
N TYR A 103 -0.76 5.65 -11.75
CA TYR A 103 -0.58 5.29 -13.15
C TYR A 103 -1.85 4.72 -13.76
N TYR A 104 -2.54 3.83 -13.04
CA TYR A 104 -3.80 3.23 -13.46
C TYR A 104 -4.85 4.32 -13.72
N PHE A 105 -5.17 5.16 -12.74
CA PHE A 105 -6.18 6.21 -12.88
C PHE A 105 -5.81 7.25 -13.95
N ASN A 106 -4.53 7.62 -14.07
CA ASN A 106 -4.10 8.56 -15.11
C ASN A 106 -4.18 7.96 -16.53
N THR A 107 -3.97 6.65 -16.67
CA THR A 107 -4.04 5.96 -17.96
C THR A 107 -5.49 5.80 -18.42
N PHE A 108 -6.39 5.45 -17.51
CA PHE A 108 -7.81 5.31 -17.82
C PHE A 108 -8.52 6.65 -17.97
N LYS A 109 -8.12 7.71 -17.24
CA LYS A 109 -8.59 9.09 -17.48
C LYS A 109 -8.29 9.57 -18.90
N LYS A 110 -7.18 9.15 -19.51
CA LYS A 110 -6.84 9.50 -20.90
C LYS A 110 -7.67 8.75 -21.95
N LYS A 111 -8.39 7.70 -21.57
CA LYS A 111 -9.22 6.88 -22.48
C LYS A 111 -10.71 7.20 -22.39
N ALA A 112 -11.12 8.03 -21.44
CA ALA A 112 -12.48 8.55 -21.28
C ALA A 112 -12.56 9.98 -21.80
#